data_AF-A0AA35WSC8-F1
#
_entry.id   AF-A0AA35WSC8-F1
#
_cell.length_a   1.000
_cell.length_b   1.000
_cell.length_c   1.000
_cell.angle_alpha   90.00
_cell.angle_beta   90.00
_cell.angle_gamma   90.00
#
_symmetry.space_group_name_H-M   'P 1'
#
loop_
_entity.id
_entity.type
_entity.pdbx_description
1 polymer ?
#
loop_
_entity_poly.entity_id
_entity_poly.type
_entity_poly.pdbx_seq_one_letter_code
_entity_poly.pdbx_strand_id
1 'polypeptide(L)'
;MRQGLSGLAQTNFGELVQQHGLGPAKAAELMAAMELGKRIASLPSDARARVSTSADVAHLLLPEMMWLSKESLRVLLLNTRNFVMVVREVYNGTINSAERRVSEVFRDAVRENCKSVIVVHNHPSGDPTRAAKTCR
;
A
#
# COMPACT_ATOMS: atom_id res chain seq x y z
N MET A 1 7.01 21.39 10.87
CA MET A 1 6.26 20.32 10.14
C MET A 1 4.84 20.79 9.83
N ARG A 2 4.46 20.88 8.54
CA ARG A 2 3.17 21.47 8.09
C ARG A 2 1.99 20.49 7.96
N GLN A 3 2.14 19.22 8.33
CA GLN A 3 1.11 18.18 8.08
C GLN A 3 0.93 17.17 9.25
N GLY A 4 1.28 17.56 10.48
CA GLY A 4 1.12 16.70 11.67
C GLY A 4 1.85 15.35 11.57
N LEU A 5 1.25 14.29 12.11
CA LEU A 5 1.81 12.94 12.11
C LEU A 5 1.96 12.34 10.69
N SER A 6 1.05 12.67 9.77
CA SER A 6 1.13 12.22 8.39
C SER A 6 2.36 12.79 7.69
N GLY A 7 2.67 14.06 7.93
CA GLY A 7 3.90 14.69 7.43
C GLY A 7 5.15 14.07 8.03
N LEU A 8 5.14 13.84 9.36
CA LEU A 8 6.25 13.17 10.05
C LEU A 8 6.53 11.80 9.41
N ALA A 9 5.50 11.01 9.15
CA ALA A 9 5.58 9.66 8.58
C ALA A 9 6.22 9.55 7.18
N GLN A 10 6.24 10.66 6.45
CA GLN A 10 6.79 10.77 5.08
C GLN A 10 8.11 11.55 5.04
N THR A 11 8.57 12.10 6.16
CA THR A 11 9.78 12.93 6.23
C THR A 11 11.03 12.05 6.12
N ASN A 12 12.07 12.53 5.43
CA ASN A 12 13.36 11.83 5.37
C ASN A 12 14.35 12.30 6.46
N PHE A 13 15.44 11.56 6.65
CA PHE A 13 16.44 11.88 7.68
C PHE A 13 16.99 13.31 7.56
N GLY A 14 17.28 13.79 6.35
CA GLY A 14 17.83 15.12 6.13
C GLY A 14 16.84 16.23 6.53
N GLU A 15 15.57 16.05 6.20
CA GLU A 15 14.49 16.96 6.59
C GLU A 15 14.25 16.98 8.11
N LEU A 16 14.39 15.83 8.77
CA LEU A 16 14.32 15.73 10.23
C LEU A 16 15.46 16.50 10.90
N VAL A 17 16.70 16.32 10.43
CA VAL A 17 17.87 17.00 11.01
C VAL A 17 17.79 18.53 10.90
N GLN A 18 17.08 19.04 9.90
CA GLN A 18 16.85 20.48 9.73
C GLN A 18 15.77 21.05 10.66
N GLN A 19 15.00 20.22 11.36
CA GLN A 19 14.03 20.72 12.34
C GLN A 19 14.73 21.14 13.63
N HIS A 20 14.30 22.27 14.19
CA HIS A 20 14.82 22.77 15.46
C HIS A 20 14.68 21.71 16.57
N GLY A 21 15.79 21.38 17.23
CA GLY A 21 15.85 20.39 18.32
C GLY A 21 15.96 18.93 17.88
N LEU A 22 15.96 18.62 16.58
CA LEU A 22 16.12 17.25 16.06
C LEU A 22 17.52 17.02 15.51
N GLY A 23 18.53 16.94 16.39
CA GLY A 23 19.89 16.55 15.97
C GLY A 23 19.96 15.11 15.40
N PRO A 24 21.09 14.72 14.79
CA PRO A 24 21.24 13.43 14.10
C PRO A 24 20.78 12.21 14.91
N ALA A 25 21.10 12.18 16.21
CA ALA A 25 20.70 11.09 17.10
C ALA A 25 19.17 10.98 17.25
N LYS A 26 18.48 12.10 17.48
CA LYS A 26 17.02 12.13 17.66
C LYS A 26 16.30 11.87 16.33
N ALA A 27 16.85 12.36 15.22
CA ALA A 27 16.33 12.03 13.88
C ALA A 27 16.42 10.53 13.59
N ALA A 28 17.55 9.87 13.91
CA ALA A 28 17.71 8.43 13.75
C ALA A 28 16.73 7.63 14.64
N GLU A 29 16.55 8.06 15.90
CA GLU A 29 15.60 7.44 16.83
C GLU A 29 14.15 7.49 16.30
N LEU A 30 13.72 8.65 15.78
CA LEU A 30 12.38 8.79 15.18
C LEU A 30 12.22 7.92 13.95
N MET A 31 13.19 7.91 13.04
CA MET A 31 13.17 7.06 11.84
C MET A 31 13.03 5.58 12.22
N ALA A 32 13.78 5.13 13.23
CA ALA A 32 13.72 3.76 13.72
C ALA A 32 12.35 3.43 14.33
N ALA A 33 11.81 4.33 15.17
CA ALA A 33 10.50 4.15 15.80
C ALA A 33 9.38 4.06 14.75
N MET A 34 9.43 4.89 13.71
CA MET A 34 8.45 4.87 12.62
C MET A 34 8.54 3.60 11.79
N GLU A 35 9.75 3.15 11.45
CA GLU A 35 9.95 1.89 10.72
C GLU A 35 9.46 0.68 11.53
N LEU A 36 9.73 0.64 12.84
CA LEU A 36 9.19 -0.37 13.75
C LEU A 36 7.66 -0.35 13.75
N GLY A 37 7.04 0.83 13.88
CA GLY A 37 5.59 0.99 13.80
C GLY A 37 5.00 0.46 12.50
N LYS A 38 5.64 0.74 11.35
CA LYS A 38 5.23 0.22 10.03
C LYS A 38 5.28 -1.30 9.99
N ARG A 39 6.35 -1.91 10.50
CA ARG A 39 6.50 -3.38 10.54
C ARG A 39 5.46 -4.04 11.42
N ILE A 40 5.21 -3.50 12.61
CA ILE A 40 4.19 -4.01 13.54
C ILE A 40 2.80 -3.92 12.91
N ALA A 41 2.47 -2.80 12.28
CA ALA A 41 1.17 -2.60 11.62
C ALA A 41 0.98 -3.52 10.40
N SER A 42 2.08 -3.90 9.73
CA SER A 42 2.08 -4.76 8.54
C SER A 42 2.23 -6.25 8.87
N LEU A 43 2.24 -6.65 10.15
CA LEU A 43 2.29 -8.06 10.50
C LEU A 43 1.06 -8.77 9.95
N PRO A 44 1.23 -9.92 9.27
CA PRO A 44 0.10 -10.69 8.79
C PRO A 44 -0.76 -11.15 9.97
N SER A 45 -2.09 -11.08 9.84
CA SER A 45 -2.96 -11.75 10.78
C SER A 45 -2.99 -13.26 10.48
N ASP A 46 -3.00 -14.09 11.53
CA ASP A 46 -2.99 -15.56 11.38
C ASP A 46 -4.27 -16.12 10.72
N ALA A 47 -5.32 -15.31 10.61
CA ALA A 47 -6.55 -15.67 9.94
C ALA A 47 -6.56 -15.18 8.49
N ARG A 48 -6.86 -16.07 7.53
CA ARG A 48 -7.15 -15.67 6.15
C ARG A 48 -8.24 -14.59 6.16
N ALA A 49 -7.94 -13.42 5.61
CA ALA A 49 -8.90 -12.32 5.56
C ALA A 49 -10.05 -12.66 4.60
N ARG A 50 -11.29 -12.67 5.13
CA ARG A 50 -12.50 -12.72 4.30
C ARG A 50 -12.89 -11.30 3.95
N VAL A 51 -13.06 -11.02 2.66
CA VAL A 51 -13.46 -9.69 2.17
C VAL A 51 -14.91 -9.72 1.69
N SER A 52 -15.71 -8.75 2.15
CA SER A 52 -17.09 -8.54 1.73
C SER A 52 -17.35 -7.08 1.32
N THR A 53 -16.50 -6.16 1.75
CA THR A 53 -16.60 -4.72 1.45
C THR A 53 -15.26 -4.15 0.97
N SER A 54 -15.30 -2.98 0.34
CA SER A 54 -14.09 -2.21 0.03
C SER A 54 -13.33 -1.77 1.29
N ALA A 55 -14.03 -1.59 2.42
CA ALA A 55 -13.42 -1.29 3.70
C ALA A 55 -12.56 -2.46 4.23
N ASP A 56 -12.99 -3.70 4.02
CA ASP A 56 -12.20 -4.89 4.40
C ASP A 56 -10.89 -4.96 3.61
N VAL A 57 -10.96 -4.65 2.31
CA VAL A 57 -9.79 -4.59 1.42
C VAL A 57 -8.84 -3.47 1.86
N ALA A 58 -9.40 -2.29 2.19
CA ALA A 58 -8.62 -1.18 2.70
C ALA A 58 -7.95 -1.54 4.04
N HIS A 59 -8.68 -2.14 4.99
CA HIS A 59 -8.12 -2.57 6.27
C HIS A 59 -6.97 -3.57 6.10
N LEU A 60 -7.10 -4.49 5.14
CA LEU A 60 -6.07 -5.48 4.84
C LEU A 60 -4.79 -4.87 4.25
N LEU A 61 -4.92 -3.84 3.40
CA LEU A 61 -3.79 -3.35 2.58
C LEU A 61 -3.24 -2.00 3.02
N LEU A 62 -4.02 -1.18 3.71
CA LEU A 62 -3.62 0.15 4.17
C LEU A 62 -2.35 0.13 5.02
N PRO A 63 -2.17 -0.79 5.99
CA PRO A 63 -0.99 -0.77 6.86
C PRO A 63 0.34 -0.84 6.11
N GLU A 64 0.34 -1.45 4.92
CA GLU A 64 1.51 -1.58 4.06
C GLU A 64 1.50 -0.51 2.95
N MET A 65 0.40 -0.41 2.20
CA MET A 65 0.34 0.40 0.97
C MET A 65 0.34 1.91 1.22
N MET A 66 -0.05 2.37 2.41
CA MET A 66 -0.06 3.81 2.72
C MET A 66 1.34 4.44 2.80
N TRP A 67 2.38 3.62 2.97
CA TRP A 67 3.77 4.07 3.11
C TRP A 67 4.56 4.05 1.81
N LEU A 68 3.96 3.55 0.72
CA LEU A 68 4.62 3.42 -0.57
C LEU A 68 4.79 4.80 -1.22
N SER A 69 6.05 5.15 -1.52
CA SER A 69 6.41 6.41 -2.18
C SER A 69 6.15 6.42 -3.68
N LYS A 70 5.83 5.26 -4.26
CA LYS A 70 5.46 5.06 -5.66
C LYS A 70 4.05 4.48 -5.75
N GLU A 71 3.43 4.62 -6.91
CA GLU A 71 2.19 3.88 -7.17
C GLU A 71 2.51 2.40 -7.33
N SER A 72 1.77 1.59 -6.58
CA SER A 72 1.75 0.14 -6.65
C SER A 72 0.34 -0.28 -7.04
N LEU A 73 0.23 -1.18 -8.01
CA LEU A 73 -1.02 -1.86 -8.34
C LEU A 73 -0.92 -3.31 -7.89
N ARG A 74 -1.89 -3.73 -7.10
CA ARG A 74 -1.98 -5.08 -6.54
C ARG A 74 -3.27 -5.77 -6.96
N VAL A 75 -3.20 -7.09 -7.04
CA VAL A 75 -4.33 -7.97 -7.34
C VAL A 75 -4.49 -8.98 -6.20
N LEU A 76 -5.69 -9.04 -5.65
CA LEU A 76 -6.08 -9.97 -4.61
C LEU A 76 -6.83 -11.12 -5.27
N LEU A 77 -6.36 -12.34 -5.07
CA LEU A 77 -7.01 -13.56 -5.55
C LEU A 77 -7.92 -14.11 -4.46
N LEU A 78 -9.19 -14.31 -4.79
CA LEU A 78 -10.20 -14.76 -3.83
C LEU A 78 -10.70 -16.17 -4.15
N ASN A 79 -10.94 -16.96 -3.11
CA ASN A 79 -11.64 -18.23 -3.23
C ASN A 79 -13.18 -18.04 -3.30
N THR A 80 -13.91 -19.15 -3.43
CA THR A 80 -15.38 -19.17 -3.53
C THR A 80 -16.10 -18.56 -2.32
N ARG A 81 -15.45 -18.52 -1.16
CA ARG A 81 -15.98 -17.91 0.09
C ARG A 81 -15.46 -16.49 0.34
N ASN A 82 -14.82 -15.88 -0.67
CA ASN A 82 -14.18 -14.57 -0.63
C ASN A 82 -13.04 -14.43 0.40
N PHE A 83 -12.34 -15.53 0.72
CA PHE A 83 -11.07 -15.43 1.43
C PHE A 83 -9.95 -15.04 0.47
N VAL A 84 -9.10 -14.12 0.91
CA VAL A 84 -7.87 -13.77 0.21
C VAL A 84 -6.92 -14.96 0.28
N MET A 85 -6.65 -15.52 -0.90
CA MET A 85 -5.67 -16.58 -1.08
C MET A 85 -4.28 -15.98 -1.19
N VAL A 86 -4.17 -14.92 -1.99
CA VAL A 86 -2.90 -14.33 -2.41
C VAL A 86 -3.10 -12.84 -2.69
N VAL A 87 -2.10 -12.02 -2.35
CA VAL A 87 -1.94 -10.64 -2.83
C VAL A 87 -0.71 -10.59 -3.73
N ARG A 88 -0.84 -10.09 -4.97
CA ARG A 88 0.25 -9.95 -5.94
C ARG A 88 0.46 -8.50 -6.32
N GLU A 89 1.70 -8.03 -6.28
CA GLU A 89 2.07 -6.76 -6.91
C GLU A 89 2.25 -6.99 -8.42
N VAL A 90 1.51 -6.24 -9.23
CA VAL A 90 1.52 -6.33 -10.70
C VAL A 90 2.22 -5.12 -11.32
N TYR A 91 2.30 -4.01 -10.58
CA TYR A 91 3.00 -2.81 -11.01
C TYR A 91 3.60 -2.05 -9.83
N ASN A 92 4.76 -1.44 -10.02
CA ASN A 92 5.44 -0.55 -9.07
C ASN A 92 6.19 0.54 -9.83
N GLY A 93 5.76 1.81 -9.76
CA GLY A 93 6.39 2.88 -10.52
C GLY A 93 5.63 4.20 -10.55
N THR A 94 6.26 5.23 -11.13
CA THR A 94 5.61 6.50 -11.47
C THR A 94 4.70 6.32 -12.68
N ILE A 95 3.50 6.92 -12.65
CA ILE A 95 2.48 6.80 -13.70
C ILE A 95 3.04 7.26 -15.05
N ASN A 96 3.47 6.31 -15.87
CA ASN A 96 3.31 6.43 -17.30
C ASN A 96 2.19 5.46 -17.67
N SER A 97 1.05 6.02 -18.08
CA SER A 97 -0.23 5.37 -18.37
C SER A 97 -0.21 4.45 -19.60
N ALA A 98 0.96 4.00 -20.04
CA ALA A 98 1.10 3.17 -21.23
C ALA A 98 1.09 1.68 -20.82
N GLU A 99 -0.07 1.07 -20.99
CA GLU A 99 -0.28 -0.38 -21.13
C GLU A 99 -0.06 -1.26 -19.89
N ARG A 100 -0.97 -1.15 -18.92
CA ARG A 100 -1.23 -2.31 -18.06
C ARG A 100 -1.92 -3.38 -18.90
N ARG A 101 -1.16 -4.39 -19.32
CA ARG A 101 -1.75 -5.52 -20.04
C ARG A 101 -2.72 -6.22 -19.12
N VAL A 102 -3.99 -6.29 -19.54
CA VAL A 102 -5.05 -7.02 -18.84
C VAL A 102 -4.62 -8.44 -18.52
N SER A 103 -3.83 -9.07 -19.40
CA SER A 103 -3.24 -10.38 -19.16
C SER A 103 -2.40 -10.48 -17.88
N GLU A 104 -1.69 -9.43 -17.47
CA GLU A 104 -0.89 -9.45 -16.24
C GLU A 104 -1.78 -9.44 -14.98
N VAL A 105 -2.90 -8.73 -15.02
CA VAL A 105 -3.88 -8.71 -13.92
C VAL A 105 -4.50 -10.10 -13.71
N PHE A 106 -4.76 -10.83 -14.79
CA PHE A 106 -5.41 -12.14 -14.73
C PHE A 106 -4.44 -13.34 -14.73
N ARG A 107 -3.15 -13.13 -14.99
CA ARG A 107 -2.15 -14.21 -15.14
C ARG A 107 -2.17 -15.17 -13.95
N ASP A 108 -2.03 -14.64 -12.74
CA ASP A 108 -1.99 -15.45 -11.53
C ASP A 108 -3.38 -15.93 -11.12
N ALA A 109 -4.42 -15.17 -11.43
CA ALA A 109 -5.81 -15.58 -11.19
C ALA A 109 -6.17 -16.88 -11.93
N VAL A 110 -5.72 -17.01 -13.19
CA VAL A 110 -5.90 -18.21 -14.01
C VAL A 110 -5.02 -19.35 -13.50
N ARG A 111 -3.74 -19.08 -13.19
CA ARG A 111 -2.81 -20.11 -12.69
C ARG A 111 -3.26 -20.73 -11.37
N GLU A 112 -3.79 -19.91 -10.46
CA GLU A 112 -4.23 -20.33 -9.13
C GLU A 112 -5.69 -20.79 -9.10
N ASN A 113 -6.37 -20.80 -10.25
CA ASN A 113 -7.78 -21.16 -10.39
C ASN A 113 -8.69 -20.43 -9.38
N CYS A 114 -8.47 -19.13 -9.19
CA CYS A 114 -9.23 -18.35 -8.22
C CYS A 114 -10.64 -18.03 -8.75
N LYS A 115 -11.59 -17.77 -7.84
CA LYS A 115 -12.99 -17.49 -8.20
C LYS A 115 -13.21 -16.05 -8.62
N SER A 116 -12.46 -15.10 -8.04
CA SER A 116 -12.59 -13.68 -8.36
C SER A 116 -11.33 -12.91 -7.98
N VAL A 117 -11.16 -11.74 -8.60
CA VAL A 117 -10.04 -10.83 -8.31
C VAL A 117 -10.54 -9.48 -7.81
N ILE A 118 -9.74 -8.82 -6.97
CA ILE A 118 -9.90 -7.40 -6.64
C ILE A 118 -8.61 -6.68 -7.01
N VAL A 119 -8.73 -5.56 -7.73
CA VAL A 119 -7.60 -4.71 -8.13
C VAL A 119 -7.55 -3.48 -7.22
N VAL A 120 -6.37 -3.18 -6.68
CA VAL A 120 -6.13 -2.06 -5.76
C VAL A 120 -4.90 -1.29 -6.19
N HIS A 121 -4.92 0.03 -6.04
CA HIS A 121 -3.72 0.86 -6.20
C HIS A 121 -3.65 1.94 -5.11
N ASN A 122 -2.43 2.37 -4.76
CA ASN A 122 -2.23 3.54 -3.92
C ASN A 122 -1.89 4.77 -4.77
N HIS A 123 -2.27 5.94 -4.26
CA HIS A 123 -1.74 7.23 -4.71
C HIS A 123 -0.86 7.80 -3.61
N PRO A 124 0.46 7.97 -3.82
CA PRO A 124 1.38 8.52 -2.81
C PRO A 124 0.98 9.90 -2.27
N SER A 125 0.20 10.67 -3.03
CA SER A 125 -0.34 11.97 -2.59
C SER A 125 -1.45 11.85 -1.53
N GLY A 126 -2.01 10.66 -1.30
CA GLY A 126 -3.12 10.44 -0.38
C GLY A 126 -4.46 11.01 -0.86
N ASP A 127 -4.55 11.50 -2.10
CA ASP A 127 -5.76 12.09 -2.68
C ASP A 127 -6.63 11.00 -3.36
N PRO A 128 -7.80 10.66 -2.80
CA PRO A 128 -8.66 9.61 -3.35
C PRO A 128 -9.39 10.03 -4.63
N THR A 129 -9.45 11.32 -4.97
CA THR A 129 -10.17 11.79 -6.18
C THR A 129 -9.46 11.41 -7.48
N ARG A 130 -8.18 11.03 -7.43
CA ARG A 130 -7.43 10.49 -8.59
C ARG A 130 -7.85 9.07 -8.98
N ALA A 131 -8.54 8.33 -8.10
CA ALA A 131 -8.99 6.97 -8.36
C ALA A 131 -9.98 6.88 -9.54
N ALA A 132 -10.73 7.96 -9.82
CA ALA A 132 -11.72 8.01 -10.91
C ALA A 132 -11.12 7.98 -12.32
N LYS A 133 -9.80 8.21 -12.48
CA LYS A 133 -9.14 8.21 -13.80
C LYS A 133 -8.52 6.88 -14.18
N THR A 134 -8.43 5.91 -13.26
CA THR A 134 -7.59 4.71 -13.44
C THR A 134 -8.38 3.47 -13.88
N CYS A 135 -9.72 3.46 -13.74
CA CYS A 135 -10.60 2.39 -14.21
C CYS A 135 -11.52 2.91 -15.34
N ARG A 136 -11.04 2.85 -16.59
CA ARG A 136 -11.89 2.81 -17.79
C ARG A 136 -11.56 1.53 -18.56
#